data_AF-A0AAN6S7I9-F1
#
_entry.id   AF-A0AAN6S7I9-F1
#
_cell.length_a   1.000
_cell.length_b   1.000
_cell.length_c   1.000
_cell.angle_alpha   90.00
_cell.angle_beta   90.00
_cell.angle_gamma   90.00
#
_symmetry.space_group_name_H-M   'P 1'
#
loop_
_entity.id
_entity.type
_entity.pdbx_description
1 polymer ?
#
loop_
_entity_poly.entity_id
_entity_poly.type
_entity_poly.pdbx_seq_one_letter_code
_entity_poly.pdbx_strand_id
1 'polypeptide(L)'
;MNFTIVVPEGSTNHGNPKLLCTPPAWYDYVLFYFANYFAHAATVISYPGQGGFETVAVAVSALMLPVSGFTRAANAIYRRARFESNPLKRAARARALCMVVKSLESLPESQQGERLLSDDHPSFLKLLSSLLTMSHRSKHWWSPEVIKKVPLDYNIHGPYSLEHKQGYILAFVPSDAPLEFESPEYTRQLKQAKGFAESYNAPKLLMSLIQAIWAIIVKNCGSDCCQPKRIPGDQIDQYGYAAFGLTVAPYAWMSVLNILGNILTPDYPAVFMLRTPLMDEVEERKLGKFEGELRVKIDYSRSYEPDPDWVDFEGSVVVLSTFVFGLIPLAIIGGLSGFRSQNSTPLQRGFTMSWLAVGFIIGLVQGGLMNDPNEIGDSDLRFGIIPTTIVLLGVPAIGGMVVVGQMIHDFGIYCAMRHWSRQVGELVSALRGRPDYSAPQHQQLHHESNAGPVQAGKGADVGSN
;
A
#
# COMPACT_ATOMS: atom_id res chain seq x y z
N MET A 1 -12.56 45.52 -23.19
CA MET A 1 -11.15 45.46 -23.66
C MET A 1 -10.90 44.03 -24.13
N ASN A 2 -10.52 43.84 -25.40
CA ASN A 2 -10.02 42.55 -25.90
C ASN A 2 -8.50 42.56 -25.75
N PHE A 3 -7.95 41.64 -24.98
CA PHE A 3 -6.51 41.42 -24.88
C PHE A 3 -6.19 40.05 -25.46
N THR A 4 -5.22 40.02 -26.36
CA THR A 4 -4.73 38.80 -27.01
C THR A 4 -3.59 38.23 -26.16
N ILE A 5 -3.70 36.98 -25.74
CA ILE A 5 -2.66 36.27 -24.98
C ILE A 5 -2.01 35.27 -25.94
N VAL A 6 -0.68 35.33 -26.07
CA VAL A 6 0.07 34.31 -26.79
C VAL A 6 0.17 33.08 -25.89
N VAL A 7 -0.31 31.94 -26.38
CA VAL A 7 -0.25 30.65 -25.67
C VAL A 7 0.69 29.71 -26.42
N PRO A 8 1.31 28.72 -25.73
CA PRO A 8 2.11 27.69 -26.39
C PRO A 8 1.34 27.02 -27.53
N GLU A 9 2.05 26.67 -28.60
CA GLU A 9 1.47 25.92 -29.72
C GLU A 9 0.94 24.58 -29.21
N GLY A 10 -0.26 24.19 -29.66
CA GLY A 10 -0.94 22.99 -29.18
C GLY A 10 -1.78 23.19 -27.91
N SER A 11 -1.86 24.41 -27.36
CA SER A 11 -2.79 24.71 -26.26
C SER A 11 -4.26 24.53 -26.69
N THR A 12 -5.04 23.92 -25.81
CA THR A 12 -6.47 23.63 -26.01
C THR A 12 -7.29 24.17 -24.84
N ASN A 13 -8.61 24.27 -25.04
CA ASN A 13 -9.56 24.64 -23.99
C ASN A 13 -10.65 23.58 -23.78
N HIS A 14 -10.60 22.47 -24.54
CA HIS A 14 -11.56 21.37 -24.51
C HIS A 14 -13.04 21.81 -24.55
N GLY A 15 -13.34 22.89 -25.29
CA GLY A 15 -14.70 23.43 -25.38
C GLY A 15 -15.16 24.24 -24.16
N ASN A 16 -14.28 24.45 -23.17
CA ASN A 16 -14.54 25.30 -22.01
C ASN A 16 -13.75 26.62 -22.09
N PRO A 17 -14.42 27.78 -22.21
CA PRO A 17 -13.74 29.07 -22.36
C PRO A 17 -12.97 29.53 -21.12
N LYS A 18 -13.16 28.88 -19.97
CA LYS A 18 -12.44 29.18 -18.72
C LYS A 18 -11.19 28.32 -18.55
N LEU A 19 -10.99 27.32 -19.40
CA LEU A 19 -9.89 26.37 -19.31
C LEU A 19 -8.80 26.71 -20.34
N LEU A 20 -7.54 26.67 -19.92
CA LEU A 20 -6.41 26.65 -20.82
C LEU A 20 -5.49 25.50 -20.41
N CYS A 21 -5.36 24.53 -21.29
CA CYS A 21 -4.45 23.40 -21.15
C CYS A 21 -3.25 23.63 -22.07
N THR A 22 -2.05 23.44 -21.55
CA THR A 22 -0.81 23.46 -22.33
C THR A 22 -0.38 22.04 -22.65
N PRO A 23 0.27 21.79 -23.79
CA PRO A 23 0.81 20.47 -24.09
C PRO A 23 1.72 19.97 -22.97
N PRO A 24 1.62 18.70 -22.56
CA PRO A 24 2.50 18.14 -21.55
C PRO A 24 3.92 18.01 -22.07
N ALA A 25 4.90 18.28 -21.22
CA ALA A 25 6.30 17.96 -21.48
C ALA A 25 6.58 16.49 -21.16
N TRP A 26 7.68 15.94 -21.68
CA TRP A 26 8.06 14.54 -21.44
C TRP A 26 8.20 14.21 -19.94
N TYR A 27 8.66 15.16 -19.12
CA TYR A 27 8.83 14.97 -17.67
C TYR A 27 7.48 14.92 -16.93
N ASP A 28 6.41 15.47 -17.49
CA ASP A 28 5.07 15.42 -16.89
C ASP A 28 4.55 13.99 -16.85
N TYR A 29 4.77 13.22 -17.94
CA TYR A 29 4.48 11.79 -17.96
C TYR A 29 5.27 11.04 -16.90
N VAL A 30 6.59 11.22 -16.87
CA VAL A 30 7.47 10.53 -15.94
C VAL A 30 7.05 10.80 -14.50
N LEU A 31 6.81 12.06 -14.16
CA LEU A 31 6.37 12.45 -12.83
C LEU A 31 5.02 11.84 -12.47
N PHE A 32 4.06 11.85 -13.41
CA PHE A 32 2.75 11.25 -13.20
C PHE A 32 2.84 9.74 -12.94
N TYR A 33 3.51 8.97 -13.81
CA TYR A 33 3.62 7.52 -13.63
C TYR A 33 4.40 7.17 -12.36
N PHE A 34 5.47 7.91 -12.08
CA PHE A 34 6.32 7.64 -10.94
C PHE A 34 5.61 7.90 -9.61
N ALA A 35 5.02 9.08 -9.45
CA ALA A 35 4.34 9.47 -8.21
C ALA A 35 3.09 8.62 -7.94
N ASN A 36 2.36 8.24 -9.00
CA ASN A 36 1.07 7.59 -8.85
C ASN A 36 1.12 6.06 -8.88
N TYR A 37 2.03 5.45 -9.66
CA TYR A 37 2.06 3.99 -9.84
C TYR A 37 3.36 3.36 -9.33
N PHE A 38 4.54 3.81 -9.81
CA PHE A 38 5.80 3.15 -9.44
C PHE A 38 6.16 3.30 -7.97
N ALA A 39 5.90 4.47 -7.37
CA ALA A 39 6.17 4.66 -5.96
C ALA A 39 5.28 3.78 -5.06
N HIS A 40 4.08 3.36 -5.52
CA HIS A 40 3.25 2.41 -4.78
C HIS A 40 3.89 1.03 -4.77
N ALA A 41 4.36 0.57 -5.94
CA ALA A 41 5.08 -0.69 -6.06
C ALA A 41 6.34 -0.75 -5.16
N ALA A 42 7.06 0.38 -5.03
CA ALA A 42 8.24 0.48 -4.17
C ALA A 42 7.92 0.49 -2.66
N THR A 43 6.68 0.78 -2.27
CA THR A 43 6.28 0.95 -0.86
C THR A 43 5.42 -0.19 -0.33
N VAL A 44 5.19 -1.23 -1.15
CA VAL A 44 4.52 -2.47 -0.71
C VAL A 44 5.25 -3.05 0.50
N ILE A 45 4.47 -3.51 1.47
CA ILE A 45 5.01 -4.12 2.68
C ILE A 45 5.71 -5.44 2.33
N SER A 46 7.00 -5.48 2.64
CA SER A 46 7.83 -6.68 2.55
C SER A 46 7.71 -7.48 3.84
N TYR A 47 7.80 -8.81 3.74
CA TYR A 47 7.94 -9.64 4.94
C TYR A 47 9.40 -9.72 5.40
N PRO A 48 9.66 -9.94 6.71
CA PRO A 48 11.00 -10.16 7.21
C PRO A 48 11.72 -11.26 6.45
N GLY A 49 12.94 -10.97 6.01
CA GLY A 49 13.78 -11.91 5.25
C GLY A 49 13.24 -12.29 3.87
N GLN A 50 12.22 -11.62 3.32
CA GLN A 50 11.68 -11.96 2.00
C GLN A 50 12.77 -11.97 0.91
N GLY A 51 12.75 -13.00 0.06
CA GLY A 51 13.69 -13.18 -1.04
C GLY A 51 13.59 -12.07 -2.10
N GLY A 52 14.68 -11.86 -2.85
CA GLY A 52 14.74 -10.83 -3.89
C GLY A 52 13.74 -11.06 -5.04
N PHE A 53 13.60 -12.31 -5.49
CA PHE A 53 12.65 -12.66 -6.54
C PHE A 53 11.20 -12.40 -6.12
N GLU A 54 10.81 -12.87 -4.92
CA GLU A 54 9.47 -12.63 -4.40
C GLU A 54 9.21 -11.12 -4.22
N THR A 55 10.20 -10.37 -3.75
CA THR A 55 10.11 -8.91 -3.62
C THR A 55 9.80 -8.23 -4.96
N VAL A 56 10.52 -8.62 -6.02
CA VAL A 56 10.28 -8.11 -7.39
C VAL A 56 8.90 -8.52 -7.89
N ALA A 57 8.51 -9.79 -7.72
CA ALA A 57 7.21 -10.30 -8.17
C ALA A 57 6.04 -9.57 -7.49
N VAL A 58 6.16 -9.30 -6.19
CA VAL A 58 5.16 -8.55 -5.41
C VAL A 58 5.11 -7.09 -5.86
N ALA A 59 6.26 -6.45 -6.10
CA ALA A 59 6.31 -5.07 -6.60
C ALA A 59 5.67 -4.95 -8.00
N VAL A 60 5.98 -5.88 -8.92
CA VAL A 60 5.36 -5.93 -10.25
C VAL A 60 3.86 -6.17 -10.14
N SER A 61 3.44 -7.10 -9.27
CA SER A 61 2.01 -7.35 -9.03
C SER A 61 1.31 -6.11 -8.52
N ALA A 62 1.89 -5.39 -7.56
CA ALA A 62 1.30 -4.16 -7.02
C ALA A 62 1.30 -2.99 -8.02
N LEU A 63 2.29 -2.91 -8.90
CA LEU A 63 2.30 -1.94 -10.00
C LEU A 63 1.13 -2.20 -10.95
N MET A 64 0.92 -3.45 -11.34
CA MET A 64 -0.13 -3.85 -12.29
C MET A 64 -1.51 -3.86 -11.63
N LEU A 65 -1.59 -4.21 -10.35
CA LEU A 65 -2.83 -4.53 -9.64
C LEU A 65 -2.76 -3.93 -8.23
N PRO A 66 -3.28 -2.71 -8.01
CA PRO A 66 -3.02 -1.97 -6.77
C PRO A 66 -3.44 -2.73 -5.50
N VAL A 67 -4.51 -3.54 -5.57
CA VAL A 67 -5.06 -4.27 -4.41
C VAL A 67 -4.21 -5.50 -4.02
N SER A 68 -3.25 -5.95 -4.85
CA SER A 68 -2.47 -7.17 -4.56
C SER A 68 -1.60 -7.05 -3.30
N GLY A 69 -1.32 -5.83 -2.83
CA GLY A 69 -0.61 -5.58 -1.57
C GLY A 69 -1.50 -5.62 -0.31
N PHE A 70 -2.82 -5.74 -0.45
CA PHE A 70 -3.77 -5.52 0.65
C PHE A 70 -3.56 -6.49 1.82
N THR A 71 -3.50 -7.80 1.56
CA THR A 71 -3.33 -8.81 2.61
C THR A 71 -2.06 -8.60 3.42
N ARG A 72 -0.99 -8.12 2.79
CA ARG A 72 0.28 -7.79 3.45
C ARG A 72 0.11 -6.59 4.39
N ALA A 73 -0.53 -5.53 3.90
CA ALA A 73 -0.82 -4.34 4.69
C ALA A 73 -1.78 -4.63 5.86
N ALA A 74 -2.86 -5.36 5.61
CA ALA A 74 -3.83 -5.76 6.63
C ALA A 74 -3.17 -6.60 7.73
N ASN A 75 -2.35 -7.59 7.37
CA ASN A 75 -1.62 -8.40 8.34
C ASN A 75 -0.64 -7.57 9.19
N ALA A 76 0.10 -6.65 8.57
CA ALA A 76 0.98 -5.74 9.29
C ALA A 76 0.21 -4.80 10.25
N ILE A 77 -0.97 -4.34 9.85
CA ILE A 77 -1.84 -3.50 10.69
C ILE A 77 -2.46 -4.33 11.82
N TYR A 78 -2.86 -5.57 11.56
CA TYR A 78 -3.52 -6.45 12.53
C TYR A 78 -2.59 -6.88 13.66
N ARG A 79 -1.34 -7.26 13.32
CA ARG A 79 -0.35 -7.73 14.30
C ARG A 79 0.13 -6.65 15.26
N ARG A 80 0.05 -5.37 14.86
CA ARG A 80 0.37 -4.19 15.67
C ARG A 80 1.68 -4.32 16.47
N ALA A 81 2.70 -4.91 15.87
CA ALA A 81 3.91 -5.33 16.56
C ALA A 81 4.59 -4.16 17.32
N ARG A 82 4.47 -2.92 16.83
CA ARG A 82 5.00 -1.72 17.48
C ARG A 82 4.59 -1.54 18.94
N PHE A 83 3.37 -1.92 19.33
CA PHE A 83 2.90 -1.73 20.70
C PHE A 83 3.45 -2.78 21.68
N GLU A 84 4.13 -3.80 21.19
CA GLU A 84 4.80 -4.78 22.04
C GLU A 84 6.08 -4.19 22.62
N SER A 85 6.21 -4.17 23.95
CA SER A 85 7.36 -3.57 24.63
C SER A 85 8.57 -4.49 24.63
N ASN A 86 8.36 -5.81 24.66
CA ASN A 86 9.43 -6.79 24.62
C ASN A 86 9.94 -6.98 23.17
N PRO A 87 11.24 -6.75 22.89
CA PRO A 87 11.80 -6.85 21.53
C PRO A 87 11.63 -8.23 20.88
N LEU A 88 11.72 -9.33 21.65
CA LEU A 88 11.54 -10.69 21.10
C LEU A 88 10.08 -10.94 20.73
N LYS A 89 9.14 -10.57 21.61
CA LYS A 89 7.71 -10.70 21.31
C LYS A 89 7.32 -9.80 20.14
N ARG A 90 7.91 -8.61 20.05
CA ARG A 90 7.74 -7.70 18.90
C ARG A 90 8.23 -8.35 17.60
N ALA A 91 9.40 -8.97 17.61
CA ALA A 91 9.93 -9.70 16.46
C ALA A 91 9.08 -10.93 16.10
N ALA A 92 8.59 -11.69 17.09
CA ALA A 92 7.66 -12.79 16.87
C ALA A 92 6.37 -12.30 16.19
N ARG A 93 5.74 -11.24 16.71
CA ARG A 93 4.58 -10.59 16.11
C ARG A 93 4.87 -10.07 14.70
N ALA A 94 6.05 -9.54 14.43
CA ALA A 94 6.45 -9.10 13.10
C ALA A 94 6.74 -10.26 12.12
N ARG A 95 6.83 -11.51 12.58
CA ARG A 95 7.34 -12.70 11.85
C ARG A 95 8.80 -12.64 11.47
N ALA A 96 9.60 -12.05 12.35
CA ALA A 96 11.05 -12.04 12.21
C ALA A 96 11.74 -13.15 13.00
N LEU A 97 11.00 -14.09 13.61
CA LEU A 97 11.57 -15.21 14.38
C LEU A 97 11.14 -16.57 13.80
N CYS A 98 12.10 -17.48 13.70
CA CYS A 98 11.86 -18.88 13.33
C CYS A 98 12.53 -19.86 14.28
N MET A 99 12.11 -21.12 14.21
CA MET A 99 12.65 -22.24 14.97
C MET A 99 12.57 -23.52 14.14
N VAL A 100 13.32 -24.54 14.55
CA VAL A 100 13.24 -25.87 13.95
C VAL A 100 12.07 -26.64 14.57
N VAL A 101 11.28 -27.31 13.72
CA VAL A 101 10.19 -28.22 14.12
C VAL A 101 10.27 -29.53 13.32
N LYS A 102 9.66 -30.59 13.84
CA LYS A 102 9.52 -31.86 13.11
C LYS A 102 8.45 -31.71 12.01
N SER A 103 8.78 -32.14 10.80
CA SER A 103 7.87 -32.21 9.66
C SER A 103 6.76 -33.23 9.92
N LEU A 104 5.54 -32.92 9.48
CA LEU A 104 4.39 -33.82 9.63
C LEU A 104 4.65 -35.20 9.00
N GLU A 105 5.42 -35.26 7.91
CA GLU A 105 5.78 -36.51 7.21
C GLU A 105 6.62 -37.46 8.06
N SER A 106 7.30 -36.94 9.09
CA SER A 106 8.16 -37.73 10.00
C SER A 106 7.45 -38.18 11.28
N LEU A 107 6.21 -37.73 11.50
CA LEU A 107 5.42 -38.16 12.65
C LEU A 107 4.86 -39.58 12.39
N PRO A 108 4.67 -40.41 13.44
CA PRO A 108 4.06 -41.74 13.29
C PRO A 108 2.69 -41.66 12.61
N GLU A 109 2.32 -42.66 11.80
CA GLU A 109 1.08 -42.72 11.00
C GLU A 109 -0.21 -42.47 11.84
N SER A 110 -0.19 -42.85 13.11
CA SER A 110 -1.27 -42.59 14.09
C SER A 110 -1.48 -41.11 14.42
N GLN A 111 -0.47 -40.26 14.24
CA GLN A 111 -0.54 -38.79 14.41
C GLN A 111 -0.78 -38.05 13.09
N GLN A 112 -0.59 -38.71 11.94
CA GLN A 112 -0.86 -38.16 10.61
C GLN A 112 -2.37 -38.19 10.30
N GLY A 113 -3.06 -39.27 10.65
CA GLY A 113 -4.50 -39.45 10.38
C GLY A 113 -5.44 -38.49 11.13
N GLU A 114 -5.10 -38.08 12.35
CA GLU A 114 -5.87 -37.08 13.12
C GLU A 114 -5.74 -35.65 12.53
N ARG A 115 -4.62 -35.33 11.85
CA ARG A 115 -4.36 -34.00 11.28
C ARG A 115 -4.95 -33.82 9.89
N LEU A 116 -4.90 -34.84 9.03
CA LEU A 116 -5.48 -34.79 7.67
C LEU A 116 -7.01 -34.66 7.68
N LEU A 117 -7.70 -35.26 8.65
CA LEU A 117 -9.16 -35.13 8.82
C LEU A 117 -9.60 -33.71 9.21
N SER A 118 -8.68 -32.88 9.73
CA SER A 118 -8.99 -31.51 10.13
C SER A 118 -8.90 -30.51 8.98
N ASP A 119 -8.16 -30.80 7.90
CA ASP A 119 -7.92 -29.82 6.83
C ASP A 119 -8.99 -29.79 5.73
N ASP A 120 -9.71 -30.90 5.50
CA ASP A 120 -10.61 -31.11 4.35
C ASP A 120 -12.07 -30.66 4.56
N HIS A 121 -12.36 -29.78 5.53
CA HIS A 121 -13.74 -29.40 5.90
C HIS A 121 -14.07 -27.90 5.76
N PRO A 122 -15.28 -27.56 5.25
CA PRO A 122 -15.70 -26.17 5.07
C PRO A 122 -15.69 -25.43 6.40
N SER A 123 -15.28 -24.16 6.36
CA SER A 123 -14.87 -23.33 7.51
C SER A 123 -15.83 -23.30 8.70
N PHE A 124 -17.14 -23.49 8.46
CA PHE A 124 -18.16 -23.56 9.52
C PHE A 124 -18.11 -24.85 10.35
N LEU A 125 -17.75 -25.99 9.74
CA LEU A 125 -17.60 -27.27 10.43
C LEU A 125 -16.23 -27.41 11.10
N LYS A 126 -15.18 -26.72 10.62
CA LYS A 126 -13.90 -26.56 11.34
C LYS A 126 -14.12 -25.92 12.72
N LEU A 127 -14.98 -24.90 12.82
CA LEU A 127 -15.33 -24.27 14.11
C LEU A 127 -16.05 -25.26 15.05
N LEU A 128 -16.94 -26.09 14.49
CA LEU A 128 -17.73 -27.07 15.25
C LEU A 128 -16.90 -28.30 15.65
N SER A 129 -15.95 -28.73 14.82
CA SER A 129 -14.98 -29.78 15.15
C SER A 129 -13.99 -29.30 16.20
N SER A 130 -13.50 -28.06 16.13
CA SER A 130 -12.65 -27.47 17.18
C SER A 130 -13.34 -27.44 18.55
N LEU A 131 -14.67 -27.30 18.59
CA LEU A 131 -15.46 -27.38 19.82
C LEU A 131 -15.68 -28.83 20.32
N LEU A 132 -15.53 -29.83 19.46
CA LEU A 132 -15.82 -31.24 19.76
C LEU A 132 -14.57 -32.12 19.91
N THR A 133 -13.41 -31.70 19.38
CA THR A 133 -12.14 -32.46 19.42
C THR A 133 -11.05 -31.73 20.22
N MET A 134 -11.36 -31.27 21.43
CA MET A 134 -10.33 -30.86 22.40
C MET A 134 -9.55 -32.08 22.91
N SER A 135 -8.70 -32.66 22.06
CA SER A 135 -7.64 -33.60 22.44
C SER A 135 -6.34 -32.81 22.59
N HIS A 136 -6.06 -32.33 23.82
CA HIS A 136 -4.78 -31.71 24.20
C HIS A 136 -3.58 -32.55 23.72
N ARG A 137 -2.67 -32.02 22.88
CA ARG A 137 -1.40 -32.74 22.66
C ARG A 137 -0.12 -31.91 22.47
N SER A 138 -0.17 -30.61 22.24
CA SER A 138 0.98 -29.71 22.42
C SER A 138 0.99 -29.13 23.83
N LYS A 139 2.02 -29.45 24.62
CA LYS A 139 2.25 -28.78 25.91
C LYS A 139 3.10 -27.52 25.79
N HIS A 140 3.83 -27.28 24.70
CA HIS A 140 4.86 -26.23 24.68
C HIS A 140 4.91 -25.46 23.36
N TRP A 141 5.21 -24.15 23.43
CA TRP A 141 5.22 -23.25 22.27
C TRP A 141 6.31 -23.57 21.24
N TRP A 142 7.39 -24.25 21.64
CA TRP A 142 8.46 -24.72 20.75
C TRP A 142 8.14 -26.06 20.06
N SER A 143 6.93 -26.58 20.26
CA SER A 143 6.39 -27.76 19.55
C SER A 143 4.91 -27.54 19.20
N PRO A 144 4.60 -26.48 18.41
CA PRO A 144 3.22 -26.10 18.15
C PRO A 144 2.49 -27.14 17.30
N GLU A 145 1.18 -27.28 17.52
CA GLU A 145 0.32 -28.13 16.69
C GLU A 145 0.14 -27.54 15.28
N VAL A 146 -0.09 -26.22 15.22
CA VAL A 146 -0.19 -25.46 13.97
C VAL A 146 1.20 -24.98 13.57
N ILE A 147 1.69 -25.45 12.42
CA ILE A 147 3.03 -25.13 11.92
C ILE A 147 2.90 -24.21 10.72
N LYS A 148 3.50 -23.01 10.81
CA LYS A 148 3.67 -22.12 9.66
C LYS A 148 5.11 -22.19 9.15
N LYS A 149 5.31 -22.86 8.01
CA LYS A 149 6.63 -23.05 7.41
C LYS A 149 7.26 -21.72 6.99
N VAL A 150 8.57 -21.61 7.15
CA VAL A 150 9.35 -20.50 6.57
C VAL A 150 9.68 -20.86 5.12
N PRO A 151 9.38 -20.00 4.13
CA PRO A 151 9.70 -20.28 2.74
C PRO A 151 11.20 -20.40 2.49
N LEU A 152 11.61 -21.23 1.52
CA LEU A 152 13.02 -21.60 1.31
C LEU A 152 13.92 -20.44 0.84
N ASP A 153 13.36 -19.43 0.20
CA ASP A 153 14.08 -18.26 -0.32
C ASP A 153 14.17 -17.11 0.68
N TYR A 154 13.68 -17.31 1.91
CA TYR A 154 13.81 -16.31 2.95
C TYR A 154 15.25 -16.24 3.45
N ASN A 155 15.75 -15.02 3.59
CA ASN A 155 17.01 -14.71 4.22
C ASN A 155 16.93 -14.98 5.73
N ILE A 156 17.56 -16.08 6.15
CA ILE A 156 17.72 -16.42 7.56
C ILE A 156 19.02 -15.81 8.07
N HIS A 157 18.96 -15.19 9.24
CA HIS A 157 20.14 -14.61 9.88
C HIS A 157 21.06 -15.72 10.41
N GLY A 158 22.32 -15.67 10.00
CA GLY A 158 23.36 -16.61 10.43
C GLY A 158 23.42 -17.86 9.54
N PRO A 159 24.60 -18.49 9.44
CA PRO A 159 24.73 -19.71 8.66
C PRO A 159 24.01 -20.85 9.37
N TYR A 160 23.27 -21.64 8.59
CA TYR A 160 22.65 -22.86 9.07
C TYR A 160 22.74 -23.97 8.03
N SER A 161 22.68 -25.20 8.50
CA SER A 161 22.52 -26.39 7.65
C SER A 161 21.47 -27.28 8.29
N LEU A 162 20.52 -27.73 7.48
CA LEU A 162 19.46 -28.64 7.91
C LEU A 162 19.22 -29.67 6.81
N GLU A 163 19.36 -30.94 7.14
CA GLU A 163 19.01 -32.01 6.19
C GLU A 163 17.49 -32.14 6.06
N HIS A 164 16.92 -31.45 5.06
CA HIS A 164 15.47 -31.45 4.79
C HIS A 164 14.86 -32.85 4.59
N LYS A 165 15.67 -33.86 4.21
CA LYS A 165 15.21 -35.24 3.96
C LYS A 165 14.86 -36.03 5.22
N GLN A 166 15.18 -35.54 6.41
CA GLN A 166 14.97 -36.27 7.67
C GLN A 166 13.83 -35.74 8.52
N GLY A 167 12.92 -34.97 7.91
CA GLY A 167 11.71 -34.54 8.60
C GLY A 167 11.92 -33.39 9.59
N TYR A 168 12.85 -32.48 9.31
CA TYR A 168 12.98 -31.22 10.05
C TYR A 168 12.79 -30.04 9.11
N ILE A 169 12.06 -29.04 9.57
CA ILE A 169 11.74 -27.83 8.80
C ILE A 169 11.86 -26.58 9.67
N LEU A 170 12.09 -25.43 9.04
CA LEU A 170 11.98 -24.14 9.69
C LEU A 170 10.53 -23.69 9.73
N ALA A 171 10.08 -23.25 10.90
CA ALA A 171 8.75 -22.68 11.10
C ALA A 171 8.84 -21.36 11.85
N PHE A 172 7.91 -20.46 11.58
CA PHE A 172 7.80 -19.21 12.34
C PHE A 172 7.43 -19.52 13.80
N VAL A 173 8.00 -18.73 14.71
CA VAL A 173 7.65 -18.81 16.13
C VAL A 173 6.26 -18.20 16.34
N PRO A 174 5.36 -18.82 17.13
CA PRO A 174 4.06 -18.25 17.45
C PRO A 174 4.19 -16.84 18.07
N SER A 175 3.33 -15.91 17.65
CA SER A 175 3.47 -14.49 18.02
C SER A 175 3.13 -14.17 19.48
N ASP A 176 2.42 -15.07 20.15
CA ASP A 176 2.01 -15.04 21.55
C ASP A 176 2.98 -15.83 22.47
N ALA A 177 4.03 -16.44 21.91
CA ALA A 177 5.02 -17.19 22.68
C ALA A 177 5.58 -16.33 23.84
N PRO A 178 5.71 -16.90 25.06
CA PRO A 178 6.21 -16.19 26.23
C PRO A 178 7.75 -16.03 26.16
N LEU A 179 8.22 -15.20 25.24
CA LEU A 179 9.65 -15.03 24.95
C LEU A 179 10.32 -14.01 25.89
N GLU A 180 11.44 -14.43 26.47
CA GLU A 180 12.38 -13.60 27.22
C GLU A 180 13.81 -14.00 26.89
N PHE A 181 14.74 -13.05 26.84
CA PHE A 181 16.15 -13.36 26.62
C PHE A 181 16.71 -14.19 27.78
N GLU A 182 17.69 -15.05 27.46
CA GLU A 182 18.37 -15.91 28.44
C GLU A 182 18.93 -15.11 29.63
N SER A 183 19.65 -14.01 29.34
CA SER A 183 20.22 -13.13 30.35
C SER A 183 20.20 -11.64 29.97
N PRO A 184 20.20 -10.74 30.97
CA PRO A 184 20.35 -9.30 30.73
C PRO A 184 21.69 -8.93 30.07
N GLU A 185 22.77 -9.65 30.41
CA GLU A 185 24.11 -9.46 29.81
C GLU A 185 24.08 -9.78 28.31
N TYR A 186 23.46 -10.91 27.93
CA TYR A 186 23.29 -11.32 26.54
C TYR A 186 22.50 -10.26 25.75
N THR A 187 21.44 -9.73 26.34
CA THR A 187 20.64 -8.66 25.73
C THR A 187 21.48 -7.40 25.46
N ARG A 188 22.38 -7.02 26.37
CA ARG A 188 23.27 -5.86 26.18
C ARG A 188 24.28 -6.12 25.06
N GLN A 189 24.87 -7.30 25.02
CA GLN A 189 25.84 -7.69 23.97
C GLN A 189 25.19 -7.68 22.58
N LEU A 190 23.99 -8.25 22.43
CA LEU A 190 23.21 -8.23 21.18
C LEU A 190 22.94 -6.81 20.68
N LYS A 191 22.54 -5.90 21.58
CA LYS A 191 22.30 -4.50 21.24
C LYS A 191 23.58 -3.77 20.81
N GLN A 192 24.70 -4.05 21.47
CA GLN A 192 26.01 -3.46 21.13
C GLN A 192 26.54 -4.00 19.79
N ALA A 193 26.33 -5.29 19.50
CA ALA A 193 26.74 -5.92 18.26
C ALA A 193 25.90 -5.53 17.05
N LYS A 194 24.85 -4.70 17.21
CA LYS A 194 23.82 -4.43 16.19
C LYS A 194 23.18 -5.70 15.60
N GLY A 195 23.29 -6.84 16.30
CA GLY A 195 22.81 -8.13 15.81
C GLY A 195 21.28 -8.24 15.78
N PHE A 196 20.58 -7.30 16.41
CA PHE A 196 19.11 -7.22 16.44
C PHE A 196 18.67 -5.87 15.87
N ALA A 197 18.82 -5.70 14.55
CA ALA A 197 18.55 -4.45 13.85
C ALA A 197 17.06 -4.30 13.50
N GLU A 198 16.27 -3.84 14.46
CA GLU A 198 14.94 -3.26 14.19
C GLU A 198 15.13 -1.96 13.41
N SER A 199 14.47 -1.83 12.26
CA SER A 199 14.44 -0.56 11.53
C SER A 199 13.00 -0.16 11.20
N TYR A 200 12.76 1.15 11.17
CA TYR A 200 11.55 1.70 10.59
C TYR A 200 11.99 2.30 9.26
N ASN A 201 11.48 1.77 8.15
CA ASN A 201 11.83 2.18 6.79
C ASN A 201 11.37 3.62 6.49
N ALA A 202 12.04 4.61 7.07
CA ALA A 202 11.78 6.03 6.89
C ALA A 202 11.73 6.46 5.41
N PRO A 203 12.54 5.91 4.49
CA PRO A 203 12.41 6.19 3.06
C PRO A 203 11.09 5.70 2.47
N LYS A 204 10.64 4.48 2.82
CA LYS A 204 9.34 3.96 2.37
C LYS A 204 8.20 4.81 2.92
N LEU A 205 8.27 5.20 4.20
CA LEU A 205 7.28 6.06 4.83
C LEU A 205 7.21 7.45 4.18
N LEU A 206 8.37 8.08 3.92
CA LEU A 206 8.47 9.38 3.25
C LEU A 206 7.91 9.30 1.82
N MET A 207 8.28 8.26 1.06
CA MET A 207 7.75 8.05 -0.29
C MET A 207 6.23 7.88 -0.25
N SER A 208 5.70 7.01 0.60
CA SER A 208 4.25 6.83 0.70
C SER A 208 3.52 8.11 1.14
N LEU A 209 4.10 8.92 2.03
CA LEU A 209 3.56 10.22 2.44
C LEU A 209 3.55 11.21 1.27
N ILE A 210 4.66 11.32 0.54
CA ILE A 210 4.73 12.14 -0.68
C ILE A 210 3.67 11.69 -1.67
N GLN A 211 3.45 10.39 -1.84
CA GLN A 211 2.42 9.87 -2.72
C GLN A 211 0.99 10.19 -2.26
N ALA A 212 0.69 10.00 -0.98
CA ALA A 212 -0.64 10.32 -0.44
C ALA A 212 -0.91 11.82 -0.58
N ILE A 213 0.08 12.65 -0.27
CA ILE A 213 0.02 14.10 -0.43
C ILE A 213 -0.09 14.48 -1.91
N TRP A 214 0.66 13.84 -2.82
CA TRP A 214 0.63 14.11 -4.26
C TRP A 214 -0.71 13.71 -4.88
N ALA A 215 -1.28 12.57 -4.52
CA ALA A 215 -2.61 12.16 -4.96
C ALA A 215 -3.70 13.13 -4.45
N ILE A 216 -3.51 13.71 -3.25
CA ILE A 216 -4.39 14.74 -2.71
C ILE A 216 -4.14 16.10 -3.39
N ILE A 217 -2.90 16.46 -3.70
CA ILE A 217 -2.51 17.74 -4.32
C ILE A 217 -2.84 17.75 -5.81
N VAL A 218 -2.57 16.69 -6.59
CA VAL A 218 -3.07 16.58 -7.98
C VAL A 218 -4.60 16.69 -8.02
N LYS A 219 -5.28 16.30 -6.93
CA LYS A 219 -6.72 16.46 -6.76
C LYS A 219 -7.16 17.84 -6.22
N ASN A 220 -6.30 18.57 -5.50
CA ASN A 220 -6.63 19.82 -4.79
C ASN A 220 -5.79 21.06 -5.18
N CYS A 221 -4.84 20.97 -6.10
CA CYS A 221 -4.08 22.09 -6.67
C CYS A 221 -4.71 22.60 -7.98
N GLY A 222 -6.04 22.63 -8.03
CA GLY A 222 -6.69 23.88 -8.43
C GLY A 222 -6.94 24.64 -7.14
N SER A 223 -5.91 25.27 -6.55
CA SER A 223 -5.93 25.84 -5.19
C SER A 223 -6.95 26.96 -5.00
N ASP A 224 -8.23 26.57 -4.90
CA ASP A 224 -9.41 27.27 -4.39
C ASP A 224 -10.39 26.25 -3.69
N CYS A 225 -9.99 24.99 -3.51
CA CYS A 225 -10.82 23.80 -3.23
C CYS A 225 -11.44 23.64 -1.82
N CYS A 226 -11.82 24.72 -1.13
CA CYS A 226 -12.78 24.66 0.00
C CYS A 226 -14.14 25.28 -0.37
N GLN A 227 -14.61 25.04 -1.60
CA GLN A 227 -15.94 25.42 -2.07
C GLN A 227 -16.63 24.22 -2.77
N PRO A 228 -17.88 23.87 -2.39
CA PRO A 228 -18.69 22.83 -3.03
C PRO A 228 -19.36 23.33 -4.33
N LYS A 229 -18.59 23.95 -5.22
CA LYS A 229 -19.05 24.28 -6.57
C LYS A 229 -18.23 23.44 -7.54
N ARG A 230 -18.88 22.48 -8.21
CA ARG A 230 -18.34 21.78 -9.39
C ARG A 230 -17.67 22.82 -10.29
N ILE A 231 -16.36 22.72 -10.41
CA ILE A 231 -15.58 23.62 -11.25
C ILE A 231 -15.76 23.12 -12.69
N PRO A 232 -16.47 23.84 -13.56
CA PRO A 232 -16.64 23.40 -14.94
C PRO A 232 -15.28 23.46 -15.64
N GLY A 233 -14.82 22.33 -16.21
CA GLY A 233 -13.61 22.24 -17.03
C GLY A 233 -12.48 21.38 -16.48
N ASP A 234 -12.74 20.49 -15.52
CA ASP A 234 -11.72 19.54 -15.08
C ASP A 234 -11.71 18.27 -15.95
N GLN A 235 -10.72 17.40 -15.70
CA GLN A 235 -10.62 16.09 -16.35
C GLN A 235 -11.86 15.19 -16.14
N ILE A 236 -12.63 15.39 -15.07
CA ILE A 236 -13.83 14.61 -14.76
C ILE A 236 -14.99 15.09 -15.63
N ASP A 237 -15.08 16.37 -15.97
CA ASP A 237 -16.05 16.87 -16.94
C ASP A 237 -15.78 16.35 -18.35
N GLN A 238 -14.50 16.18 -18.73
CA GLN A 238 -14.13 15.67 -20.05
C GLN A 238 -14.29 14.14 -20.14
N TYR A 239 -13.71 13.41 -19.18
CA TYR A 239 -13.59 11.95 -19.26
C TYR A 239 -14.54 11.19 -18.32
N GLY A 240 -15.28 11.90 -17.46
CA GLY A 240 -16.21 11.28 -16.53
C GLY A 240 -15.52 10.37 -15.53
N TYR A 241 -16.11 9.20 -15.29
CA TYR A 241 -15.50 8.17 -14.43
C TYR A 241 -14.20 7.56 -15.00
N ALA A 242 -13.90 7.79 -16.28
CA ALA A 242 -12.68 7.32 -16.93
C ALA A 242 -11.50 8.27 -16.77
N ALA A 243 -11.69 9.41 -16.08
CA ALA A 243 -10.66 10.42 -15.93
C ALA A 243 -9.36 9.82 -15.38
N PHE A 244 -8.25 10.11 -16.04
CA PHE A 244 -6.95 9.50 -15.72
C PHE A 244 -6.51 9.79 -14.28
N GLY A 245 -6.82 10.95 -13.71
CA GLY A 245 -6.56 11.25 -12.30
C GLY A 245 -7.38 10.41 -11.31
N LEU A 246 -8.53 9.86 -11.73
CA LEU A 246 -9.31 8.94 -10.90
C LEU A 246 -8.70 7.53 -10.85
N THR A 247 -7.91 7.14 -11.85
CA THR A 247 -7.21 5.83 -11.87
C THR A 247 -6.16 5.70 -10.77
N VAL A 248 -5.75 6.83 -10.18
CA VAL A 248 -4.80 6.89 -9.07
C VAL A 248 -5.45 6.50 -7.74
N ALA A 249 -6.78 6.61 -7.60
CA ALA A 249 -7.51 6.37 -6.36
C ALA A 249 -7.16 5.03 -5.67
N PRO A 250 -7.14 3.86 -6.35
CA PRO A 250 -6.76 2.60 -5.70
C PRO A 250 -5.30 2.57 -5.24
N TYR A 251 -4.38 3.19 -5.98
CA TYR A 251 -2.96 3.29 -5.58
C TYR A 251 -2.78 4.19 -4.36
N ALA A 252 -3.46 5.35 -4.33
CA ALA A 252 -3.43 6.26 -3.20
C ALA A 252 -3.99 5.62 -1.93
N TRP A 253 -5.12 4.92 -2.05
CA TRP A 253 -5.72 4.16 -0.93
C TRP A 253 -4.75 3.10 -0.38
N MET A 254 -4.11 2.36 -1.27
CA MET A 254 -3.13 1.34 -0.89
C MET A 254 -1.87 1.93 -0.26
N SER A 255 -1.40 3.09 -0.72
CA SER A 255 -0.31 3.81 -0.06
C SER A 255 -0.67 4.21 1.38
N VAL A 256 -1.93 4.57 1.68
CA VAL A 256 -2.38 4.83 3.06
C VAL A 256 -2.29 3.57 3.91
N LEU A 257 -2.75 2.42 3.41
CA LEU A 257 -2.63 1.15 4.13
C LEU A 257 -1.17 0.75 4.35
N ASN A 258 -0.31 0.97 3.35
CA ASN A 258 1.13 0.73 3.47
C ASN A 258 1.77 1.64 4.52
N ILE A 259 1.38 2.92 4.60
CA ILE A 259 1.83 3.84 5.66
C ILE A 259 1.46 3.28 7.03
N LEU A 260 0.19 2.92 7.22
CA LEU A 260 -0.31 2.39 8.49
C LEU A 260 0.43 1.12 8.88
N GLY A 261 0.60 0.18 7.95
CA GLY A 261 1.34 -1.06 8.22
C GLY A 261 2.81 -0.83 8.58
N ASN A 262 3.53 0.06 7.85
CA ASN A 262 4.92 0.40 8.17
C ASN A 262 5.07 1.21 9.48
N ILE A 263 4.03 1.96 9.89
CA ILE A 263 4.00 2.64 11.19
C ILE A 263 3.76 1.65 12.33
N LEU A 264 2.93 0.62 12.12
CA LEU A 264 2.46 -0.32 13.13
C LEU A 264 3.32 -1.58 13.26
N THR A 265 4.14 -1.89 12.25
CA THR A 265 5.03 -3.06 12.23
C THR A 265 6.46 -2.64 11.86
N PRO A 266 7.46 -2.98 12.68
CA PRO A 266 8.87 -2.73 12.37
C PRO A 266 9.37 -3.66 11.27
N ASP A 267 10.40 -3.21 10.54
CA ASP A 267 11.05 -3.99 9.49
C ASP A 267 12.31 -4.69 9.99
N TYR A 268 12.53 -5.91 9.48
CA TYR A 268 13.68 -6.75 9.81
C TYR A 268 14.33 -7.28 8.52
N PRO A 269 15.66 -7.17 8.38
CA PRO A 269 16.37 -7.56 7.15
C PRO A 269 16.45 -9.07 6.93
N ALA A 270 16.19 -9.86 7.98
CA ALA A 270 16.28 -11.31 7.98
C ALA A 270 15.31 -11.89 9.01
N VAL A 271 15.05 -13.19 8.91
CA VAL A 271 14.39 -13.96 9.97
C VAL A 271 15.47 -14.54 10.89
N PHE A 272 15.33 -14.36 12.20
CA PHE A 272 16.29 -14.81 13.20
C PHE A 272 15.86 -16.14 13.81
N MET A 273 16.79 -17.08 13.90
CA MET A 273 16.55 -18.37 14.55
C MET A 273 16.53 -18.22 16.07
N LEU A 274 15.55 -18.82 16.75
CA LEU A 274 15.57 -19.00 18.21
C LEU A 274 16.15 -20.37 18.55
N ARG A 275 17.09 -20.42 19.49
CA ARG A 275 17.59 -21.71 20.02
C ARG A 275 16.47 -22.42 20.77
N THR A 276 16.13 -23.64 20.35
CA THR A 276 15.16 -24.51 21.01
C THR A 276 15.78 -25.88 21.32
N PRO A 277 15.18 -26.69 22.23
CA PRO A 277 15.73 -28.00 22.60
C PRO A 277 15.82 -28.96 21.40
N LEU A 278 14.97 -28.76 20.39
CA LEU A 278 14.99 -29.58 19.18
C LEU A 278 16.23 -29.30 18.31
N MET A 279 16.77 -28.09 18.35
CA MET A 279 18.02 -27.76 17.64
C MET A 279 19.21 -28.46 18.28
N ASP A 280 19.23 -28.60 19.61
CA ASP A 280 20.23 -29.39 20.33
C ASP A 280 20.16 -30.87 19.92
N GLU A 281 18.96 -31.46 19.86
CA GLU A 281 18.74 -32.84 19.36
C GLU A 281 19.25 -33.03 17.92
N VAL A 282 19.03 -32.04 17.05
CA VAL A 282 19.46 -32.08 15.65
C VAL A 282 20.99 -32.02 15.52
N GLU A 283 21.65 -31.16 16.29
CA GLU A 283 23.11 -31.04 16.30
C GLU A 283 23.78 -32.29 16.90
N GLU A 284 23.25 -32.82 18.01
CA GLU A 284 23.74 -34.07 18.63
C GLU A 284 23.69 -35.25 17.66
N ARG A 285 22.63 -35.32 16.85
CA ARG A 285 22.46 -36.34 15.80
C ARG A 285 23.25 -36.05 14.52
N LYS A 286 23.98 -34.92 14.46
CA LYS A 286 24.74 -34.46 13.29
C LYS A 286 23.88 -34.27 12.04
N LEU A 287 22.62 -33.87 12.23
CA LEU A 287 21.64 -33.65 11.14
C LEU A 287 21.56 -32.18 10.70
N GLY A 288 22.26 -31.30 11.41
CA GLY A 288 22.31 -29.89 11.11
C GLY A 288 23.29 -29.16 12.03
N LYS A 289 23.49 -27.89 11.72
CA LYS A 289 24.30 -26.96 12.51
C LYS A 289 23.69 -25.57 12.39
N PHE A 290 23.59 -24.86 13.50
CA PHE A 290 23.02 -23.53 13.56
C PHE A 290 24.02 -22.57 14.18
N GLU A 291 24.20 -21.39 13.57
CA GLU A 291 25.00 -20.33 14.13
C GLU A 291 24.24 -18.99 14.03
N GLY A 292 24.46 -18.11 15.00
CA GLY A 292 23.81 -16.79 15.03
C GLY A 292 22.38 -16.81 15.57
N GLU A 293 21.99 -17.89 16.25
CA GLU A 293 20.70 -18.01 16.92
C GLU A 293 20.57 -17.14 18.17
N LEU A 294 19.33 -16.74 18.46
CA LEU A 294 18.96 -16.00 19.66
C LEU A 294 18.63 -16.96 20.80
N ARG A 295 19.26 -16.76 21.96
CA ARG A 295 19.01 -17.53 23.17
C ARG A 295 17.89 -16.92 24.01
N VAL A 296 16.93 -17.75 24.38
CA VAL A 296 15.75 -17.38 25.17
C VAL A 296 15.64 -18.26 26.41
N LYS A 297 15.02 -17.74 27.47
CA LYS A 297 14.62 -18.56 28.62
C LYS A 297 13.49 -19.49 28.19
N ILE A 298 13.68 -20.79 28.43
CA ILE A 298 12.67 -21.81 28.18
C ILE A 298 12.18 -22.34 29.53
N ASP A 299 10.90 -22.11 29.81
CA ASP A 299 10.23 -22.67 30.97
C ASP A 299 9.56 -24.00 30.60
N TYR A 300 10.25 -25.10 30.86
CA TYR A 300 9.79 -26.47 30.60
C TYR A 300 8.55 -26.87 31.42
N SER A 301 8.22 -26.13 32.49
CA SER A 301 7.07 -26.46 33.34
C SER A 301 5.76 -25.86 32.82
N ARG A 302 5.85 -24.83 31.96
CA ARG A 302 4.69 -24.08 31.50
C ARG A 302 4.03 -24.75 30.30
N SER A 303 2.73 -25.04 30.45
CA SER A 303 1.89 -25.41 29.32
C SER A 303 1.59 -24.19 28.44
N TYR A 304 1.59 -24.40 27.13
CA TYR A 304 1.24 -23.39 26.13
C TYR A 304 -0.05 -23.78 25.44
N GLU A 305 -1.05 -22.92 25.55
CA GLU A 305 -2.26 -22.96 24.75
C GLU A 305 -2.12 -21.89 23.68
N PRO A 306 -2.09 -22.26 22.39
CA PRO A 306 -1.94 -21.30 21.31
C PRO A 306 -3.17 -20.40 21.22
N ASP A 307 -2.94 -19.10 21.07
CA ASP A 307 -3.98 -18.17 20.66
C ASP A 307 -4.44 -18.52 19.22
N PRO A 308 -5.68 -18.98 18.97
CA PRO A 308 -6.12 -19.34 17.62
C PRO A 308 -5.94 -18.19 16.60
N ASP A 309 -5.86 -16.94 17.07
CA ASP A 309 -5.66 -15.73 16.27
C ASP A 309 -4.18 -15.35 16.02
N TRP A 310 -3.18 -16.14 16.47
CA TRP A 310 -1.77 -15.92 16.07
C TRP A 310 -1.51 -16.25 14.59
N VAL A 311 -2.46 -16.97 13.98
CA VAL A 311 -2.55 -17.19 12.54
C VAL A 311 -2.76 -15.84 11.85
N ASP A 312 -2.39 -15.71 10.56
CA ASP A 312 -2.71 -14.48 9.82
C ASP A 312 -4.18 -14.11 9.94
N PHE A 313 -4.48 -12.84 9.66
CA PHE A 313 -5.84 -12.37 9.43
C PHE A 313 -6.63 -13.48 8.70
N GLU A 314 -7.66 -14.04 9.34
CA GLU A 314 -8.30 -15.27 8.85
C GLU A 314 -8.74 -15.12 7.40
N GLY A 315 -8.63 -16.18 6.60
CA GLY A 315 -8.88 -16.09 5.16
C GLY A 315 -10.25 -15.52 4.77
N SER A 316 -11.30 -15.86 5.52
CA SER A 316 -12.65 -15.33 5.34
C SER A 316 -12.72 -13.82 5.64
N VAL A 317 -12.04 -13.38 6.70
CA VAL A 317 -11.94 -11.97 7.10
C VAL A 317 -11.06 -11.18 6.12
N VAL A 318 -9.99 -11.78 5.58
CA VAL A 318 -9.17 -11.20 4.49
C VAL A 318 -10.03 -10.95 3.27
N VAL A 319 -10.79 -11.95 2.81
CA VAL A 319 -11.65 -11.83 1.63
C VAL A 319 -12.70 -10.74 1.83
N LEU A 320 -13.40 -10.76 2.97
CA LEU A 320 -14.42 -9.74 3.28
C LEU A 320 -13.79 -8.34 3.39
N SER A 321 -12.64 -8.22 4.03
CA SER A 321 -11.96 -6.92 4.18
C SER A 321 -11.43 -6.44 2.83
N THR A 322 -10.85 -7.31 2.01
CA THR A 322 -10.41 -6.97 0.65
C THR A 322 -11.59 -6.48 -0.18
N PHE A 323 -12.75 -7.14 -0.05
CA PHE A 323 -13.99 -6.71 -0.68
C PHE A 323 -14.41 -5.32 -0.21
N VAL A 324 -14.58 -5.12 1.11
CA VAL A 324 -15.06 -3.86 1.68
C VAL A 324 -14.10 -2.70 1.38
N PHE A 325 -12.80 -2.89 1.59
CA PHE A 325 -11.81 -1.83 1.38
C PHE A 325 -11.54 -1.58 -0.11
N GLY A 326 -11.67 -2.58 -0.98
CA GLY A 326 -11.56 -2.40 -2.43
C GLY A 326 -12.76 -1.69 -3.05
N LEU A 327 -13.91 -1.59 -2.35
CA LEU A 327 -15.02 -0.73 -2.76
C LEU A 327 -14.74 0.77 -2.51
N ILE A 328 -13.76 1.13 -1.67
CA ILE A 328 -13.47 2.55 -1.37
C ILE A 328 -13.01 3.31 -2.63
N PRO A 329 -12.05 2.82 -3.44
CA PRO A 329 -11.72 3.44 -4.72
C PRO A 329 -12.93 3.61 -5.65
N LEU A 330 -13.82 2.60 -5.72
CA LEU A 330 -15.06 2.70 -6.50
C LEU A 330 -16.01 3.77 -5.95
N ALA A 331 -16.15 3.89 -4.64
CA ALA A 331 -16.94 4.93 -4.01
C ALA A 331 -16.35 6.34 -4.27
N ILE A 332 -15.02 6.48 -4.29
CA ILE A 332 -14.36 7.74 -4.66
C ILE A 332 -14.65 8.10 -6.12
N ILE A 333 -14.48 7.14 -7.04
CA ILE A 333 -14.76 7.34 -8.47
C ILE A 333 -16.22 7.72 -8.68
N GLY A 334 -17.14 6.95 -8.08
CA GLY A 334 -18.58 7.19 -8.17
C GLY A 334 -19.02 8.50 -7.56
N GLY A 335 -18.48 8.87 -6.38
CA GLY A 335 -18.81 10.11 -5.69
C GLY A 335 -18.36 11.36 -6.46
N LEU A 336 -17.18 11.31 -7.10
CA LEU A 336 -16.65 12.46 -7.84
C LEU A 336 -17.23 12.58 -9.25
N SER A 337 -17.42 11.46 -9.95
CA SER A 337 -17.89 11.46 -11.34
C SER A 337 -19.41 11.28 -11.50
N GLY A 338 -20.09 10.83 -10.45
CA GLY A 338 -21.47 10.34 -10.52
C GLY A 338 -21.63 9.12 -11.44
N PHE A 339 -20.54 8.40 -11.74
CA PHE A 339 -20.45 7.36 -12.77
C PHE A 339 -20.99 7.80 -14.15
N ARG A 340 -20.87 9.10 -14.46
CA ARG A 340 -21.20 9.63 -15.78
C ARG A 340 -20.03 9.41 -16.72
N SER A 341 -20.30 8.97 -17.94
CA SER A 341 -19.28 8.74 -18.96
C SER A 341 -18.71 10.03 -19.54
N GLN A 342 -19.50 11.09 -19.57
CA GLN A 342 -19.19 12.34 -20.28
C GLN A 342 -18.73 12.06 -21.72
N ASN A 343 -17.68 12.75 -22.19
CA ASN A 343 -17.16 12.65 -23.55
C ASN A 343 -16.07 11.57 -23.70
N SER A 344 -15.85 10.72 -22.70
CA SER A 344 -14.87 9.63 -22.82
C SER A 344 -15.22 8.67 -23.96
N THR A 345 -14.21 7.99 -24.50
CA THR A 345 -14.42 6.93 -25.49
C THR A 345 -14.74 5.60 -24.79
N PRO A 346 -15.37 4.64 -25.49
CA PRO A 346 -15.55 3.29 -24.97
C PRO A 346 -14.23 2.62 -24.57
N LEU A 347 -13.14 2.87 -25.29
CA LEU A 347 -11.81 2.33 -24.97
C LEU A 347 -11.25 2.93 -23.67
N GLN A 348 -11.38 4.25 -23.48
CA GLN A 348 -10.96 4.92 -22.26
C GLN A 348 -11.65 4.32 -21.03
N ARG A 349 -12.98 4.14 -21.11
CA ARG A 349 -13.78 3.52 -20.05
C ARG A 349 -13.45 2.05 -19.87
N GLY A 350 -13.33 1.31 -20.97
CA GLY A 350 -13.09 -0.13 -20.97
C GLY A 350 -11.80 -0.49 -20.26
N PHE A 351 -10.68 0.14 -20.64
CA PHE A 351 -9.39 -0.14 -20.02
C PHE A 351 -9.29 0.37 -18.58
N THR A 352 -9.73 1.59 -18.29
CA THR A 352 -9.63 2.13 -16.91
C THR A 352 -10.49 1.37 -15.91
N MET A 353 -11.72 0.97 -16.29
CA MET A 353 -12.60 0.23 -15.40
C MET A 353 -12.27 -1.26 -15.32
N SER A 354 -11.86 -1.89 -16.43
CA SER A 354 -11.39 -3.28 -16.37
C SER A 354 -10.12 -3.42 -15.54
N TRP A 355 -9.19 -2.45 -15.63
CA TRP A 355 -8.00 -2.42 -14.78
C TRP A 355 -8.36 -2.42 -13.30
N LEU A 356 -9.29 -1.56 -12.88
CA LEU A 356 -9.78 -1.51 -11.50
C LEU A 356 -10.50 -2.80 -11.09
N ALA A 357 -11.42 -3.29 -11.91
CA ALA A 357 -12.22 -4.47 -11.62
C ALA A 357 -11.37 -5.75 -11.51
N VAL A 358 -10.41 -5.92 -12.43
CA VAL A 358 -9.48 -7.05 -12.42
C VAL A 358 -8.58 -7.01 -11.19
N GLY A 359 -8.07 -5.83 -10.83
CA GLY A 359 -7.31 -5.65 -9.58
C GLY A 359 -8.11 -6.06 -8.34
N PHE A 360 -9.40 -5.72 -8.29
CA PHE A 360 -10.28 -6.11 -7.20
C PHE A 360 -10.54 -7.61 -7.13
N ILE A 361 -10.91 -8.23 -8.26
CA ILE A 361 -11.17 -9.68 -8.33
C ILE A 361 -9.92 -10.47 -7.93
N ILE A 362 -8.75 -10.05 -8.38
CA ILE A 362 -7.50 -10.74 -8.03
C ILE A 362 -7.17 -10.58 -6.56
N GLY A 363 -7.41 -9.41 -5.97
CA GLY A 363 -7.30 -9.24 -4.52
C GLY A 363 -8.13 -10.28 -3.75
N LEU A 364 -9.35 -10.57 -4.22
CA LEU A 364 -10.21 -11.60 -3.62
C LEU A 364 -9.68 -13.01 -3.87
N VAL A 365 -9.22 -13.32 -5.08
CA VAL A 365 -8.67 -14.64 -5.42
C VAL A 365 -7.38 -14.91 -4.65
N GLN A 366 -6.44 -13.96 -4.60
CA GLN A 366 -5.23 -14.07 -3.78
C GLN A 366 -5.56 -14.15 -2.29
N GLY A 367 -6.49 -13.31 -1.82
CA GLY A 367 -6.95 -13.29 -0.45
C GLY A 367 -7.70 -14.55 -0.01
N GLY A 368 -8.23 -15.35 -0.93
CA GLY A 368 -8.88 -16.63 -0.66
C GLY A 368 -7.97 -17.85 -0.87
N LEU A 369 -7.20 -17.87 -1.96
CA LEU A 369 -6.37 -19.00 -2.39
C LEU A 369 -5.02 -19.10 -1.64
N MET A 370 -4.49 -17.99 -1.10
CA MET A 370 -3.19 -17.97 -0.40
C MET A 370 -3.27 -18.25 1.10
N ASN A 371 -4.43 -18.60 1.66
CA ASN A 371 -4.56 -18.87 3.10
C ASN A 371 -4.14 -20.27 3.53
N ASP A 372 -3.88 -21.17 2.57
CA ASP A 372 -3.35 -22.48 2.89
C ASP A 372 -1.89 -22.60 2.45
N PRO A 373 -0.92 -22.25 3.32
CA PRO A 373 0.49 -22.47 3.04
C PRO A 373 0.88 -23.96 3.01
N ASN A 374 -0.05 -24.88 3.30
CA ASN A 374 0.21 -26.32 3.34
C ASN A 374 -0.28 -27.08 2.09
N GLU A 375 -1.18 -26.53 1.26
CA GLU A 375 -1.75 -27.27 0.12
C GLU A 375 -1.10 -27.00 -1.25
N ILE A 376 -0.47 -25.84 -1.47
CA ILE A 376 0.15 -25.54 -2.77
C ILE A 376 1.66 -25.61 -2.62
N GLY A 377 2.25 -26.63 -3.25
CA GLY A 377 3.70 -26.83 -3.30
C GLY A 377 4.41 -25.54 -3.67
N ASP A 378 5.46 -25.20 -2.91
CA ASP A 378 6.23 -23.96 -3.02
C ASP A 378 6.70 -23.72 -4.49
N SER A 379 6.83 -24.76 -5.32
CA SER A 379 7.13 -24.69 -6.75
C SER A 379 5.96 -24.25 -7.65
N ASP A 380 4.72 -24.71 -7.38
CA ASP A 380 3.59 -24.52 -8.30
C ASP A 380 3.03 -23.09 -8.23
N LEU A 381 3.06 -22.49 -7.04
CA LEU A 381 2.73 -21.06 -6.85
C LEU A 381 3.78 -20.15 -7.53
N ARG A 382 5.08 -20.53 -7.46
CA ARG A 382 6.23 -19.74 -7.94
C ARG A 382 6.40 -19.79 -9.46
N PHE A 383 6.18 -20.95 -10.10
CA PHE A 383 6.45 -21.15 -11.53
C PHE A 383 5.20 -21.13 -12.41
N GLY A 384 4.01 -21.39 -11.87
CA GLY A 384 2.75 -21.44 -12.63
C GLY A 384 1.85 -20.23 -12.42
N ILE A 385 1.39 -20.00 -11.19
CA ILE A 385 0.25 -19.11 -10.92
C ILE A 385 0.64 -17.63 -11.01
N ILE A 386 1.73 -17.20 -10.37
CA ILE A 386 2.15 -15.78 -10.35
C ILE A 386 2.49 -15.26 -11.76
N PRO A 387 3.34 -15.94 -12.57
CA PRO A 387 3.64 -15.49 -13.93
C PRO A 387 2.39 -15.51 -14.83
N THR A 388 1.55 -16.54 -14.71
CA THR A 388 0.31 -16.65 -15.51
C THR A 388 -0.69 -15.54 -15.13
N THR A 389 -0.80 -15.20 -13.85
CA THR A 389 -1.60 -14.07 -13.36
C THR A 389 -1.06 -12.75 -13.92
N ILE A 390 0.25 -12.53 -13.90
CA ILE A 390 0.88 -11.31 -14.45
C ILE A 390 0.65 -11.21 -15.97
N VAL A 391 0.79 -12.31 -16.72
CA VAL A 391 0.67 -12.32 -18.18
C VAL A 391 -0.78 -12.16 -18.64
N LEU A 392 -1.71 -12.91 -18.06
CA LEU A 392 -3.12 -12.86 -18.48
C LEU A 392 -3.82 -11.59 -18.00
N LEU A 393 -3.43 -11.05 -16.85
CA LEU A 393 -4.16 -9.96 -16.17
C LEU A 393 -3.40 -8.63 -16.21
N GLY A 394 -2.18 -8.62 -16.75
CA GLY A 394 -1.44 -7.40 -17.08
C GLY A 394 -2.02 -6.66 -18.29
N VAL A 395 -2.86 -7.30 -19.12
CA VAL A 395 -3.43 -6.66 -20.33
C VAL A 395 -4.31 -5.44 -19.98
N PRO A 396 -5.28 -5.52 -19.07
CA PRO A 396 -6.02 -4.35 -18.58
C PRO A 396 -5.10 -3.28 -17.97
N ALA A 397 -4.06 -3.68 -17.24
CA ALA A 397 -3.13 -2.74 -16.60
C ALA A 397 -2.29 -1.97 -17.62
N ILE A 398 -1.65 -2.67 -18.56
CA ILE A 398 -0.86 -2.07 -19.63
C ILE A 398 -1.74 -1.20 -20.52
N GLY A 399 -2.92 -1.71 -20.92
CA GLY A 399 -3.87 -0.93 -21.72
C GLY A 399 -4.39 0.30 -20.97
N GLY A 400 -4.65 0.17 -19.66
CA GLY A 400 -5.02 1.26 -18.78
C GLY A 400 -3.94 2.34 -18.68
N MET A 401 -2.67 1.94 -18.50
CA MET A 401 -1.53 2.86 -18.54
C MET A 401 -1.45 3.56 -19.89
N VAL A 402 -1.48 2.84 -21.01
CA VAL A 402 -1.44 3.45 -22.36
C VAL A 402 -2.55 4.48 -22.54
N VAL A 403 -3.79 4.14 -22.16
CA VAL A 403 -4.94 5.04 -22.21
C VAL A 403 -4.76 6.27 -21.32
N VAL A 404 -4.20 6.11 -20.12
CA VAL A 404 -3.82 7.24 -19.24
C VAL A 404 -2.81 8.14 -19.92
N GLY A 405 -1.77 7.58 -20.54
CA GLY A 405 -0.79 8.34 -21.31
C GLY A 405 -1.41 9.13 -22.46
N GLN A 406 -2.36 8.53 -23.19
CA GLN A 406 -3.12 9.21 -24.24
C GLN A 406 -3.97 10.36 -23.66
N MET A 407 -4.67 10.13 -22.55
CA MET A 407 -5.46 11.18 -21.91
C MET A 407 -4.59 12.33 -21.38
N ILE A 408 -3.39 12.03 -20.86
CA ILE A 408 -2.41 13.05 -20.46
C ILE A 408 -1.91 13.81 -21.68
N HIS A 409 -1.61 13.13 -22.79
CA HIS A 409 -1.20 13.76 -24.04
C HIS A 409 -2.26 14.73 -24.55
N ASP A 410 -3.52 14.31 -24.55
CA ASP A 410 -4.61 15.07 -25.14
C ASP A 410 -5.10 16.21 -24.23
N PHE A 411 -5.13 15.99 -22.92
CA PHE A 411 -5.64 16.96 -21.94
C PHE A 411 -4.55 17.82 -21.30
N GLY A 412 -3.32 17.32 -21.17
CA GLY A 412 -2.26 17.92 -20.37
C GLY A 412 -2.41 17.64 -18.86
N ILE A 413 -1.33 17.88 -18.09
CA ILE A 413 -1.32 17.72 -16.62
C ILE A 413 -1.73 19.01 -15.91
N TYR A 414 -1.40 20.16 -16.49
CA TYR A 414 -1.67 21.48 -15.90
C TYR A 414 -2.71 22.23 -16.74
N CYS A 415 -3.99 21.98 -16.48
CA CYS A 415 -5.05 22.84 -16.97
C CYS A 415 -5.38 23.88 -15.89
N ALA A 416 -4.91 25.11 -16.09
CA ALA A 416 -5.16 26.20 -15.17
C ALA A 416 -6.36 27.04 -15.65
N MET A 417 -7.27 27.36 -14.73
CA MET A 417 -8.20 28.48 -14.96
C MET A 417 -7.41 29.79 -14.99
N ARG A 418 -7.87 30.75 -15.81
CA ARG A 418 -7.31 32.11 -16.04
C ARG A 418 -6.86 32.90 -14.79
N HIS A 419 -7.18 32.48 -13.57
CA HIS A 419 -6.78 33.16 -12.33
C HIS A 419 -5.33 32.89 -11.90
N TRP A 420 -4.75 31.73 -12.25
CA TRP A 420 -3.38 31.36 -11.84
C TRP A 420 -2.29 32.17 -12.57
N SER A 421 -2.53 32.55 -13.84
CA SER A 421 -1.55 33.34 -14.62
C SER A 421 -1.31 34.74 -14.04
N ARG A 422 -2.29 35.31 -13.33
CA ARG A 422 -2.13 36.61 -12.65
C ARG A 422 -1.27 36.49 -11.39
N GLN A 423 -1.54 35.49 -10.55
CA GLN A 423 -0.80 35.31 -9.28
C GLN A 423 0.64 34.86 -9.50
N VAL A 424 0.90 34.00 -10.49
CA VAL A 424 2.28 33.62 -10.86
C VAL A 424 3.02 34.78 -11.54
N GLY A 425 2.32 35.59 -12.34
CA GLY A 425 2.90 36.82 -12.89
C GLY A 425 3.33 37.80 -11.80
N GLU A 426 2.49 38.00 -10.78
CA GLU A 426 2.77 38.85 -9.62
C GLU A 426 3.91 38.27 -8.75
N LEU A 427 3.93 36.94 -8.53
CA LEU A 427 4.97 36.27 -7.73
C LEU A 427 6.34 36.25 -8.45
N VAL A 428 6.38 36.01 -9.76
CA VAL A 428 7.62 36.04 -10.56
C VAL A 428 8.16 37.46 -10.68
N SER A 429 7.30 38.47 -10.70
CA SER A 429 7.69 39.88 -10.66
C SER A 429 8.26 40.28 -9.29
N ALA A 430 7.63 39.81 -8.21
CA ALA A 430 8.11 40.01 -6.84
C ALA A 430 9.45 39.30 -6.56
N LEU A 431 9.66 38.09 -7.11
CA LEU A 431 10.89 37.32 -6.93
C LEU A 431 12.05 37.79 -7.81
N ARG A 432 11.79 38.50 -8.92
CA ARG A 432 12.84 39.06 -9.79
C ARG A 432 13.35 40.44 -9.39
N GLY A 433 12.82 41.03 -8.32
CA GLY A 433 13.34 42.27 -7.76
C GLY A 433 13.46 43.43 -8.76
N ARG A 434 12.63 43.45 -9.81
CA ARG A 434 12.60 44.58 -10.75
C ARG A 434 11.48 45.51 -10.34
N PRO A 435 11.76 46.76 -9.92
CA PRO A 435 10.71 47.75 -9.76
C PRO A 435 10.09 48.05 -11.12
N ASP A 436 8.76 48.07 -11.14
CA ASP A 436 7.93 48.31 -12.32
C ASP A 436 8.10 49.77 -12.77
N TYR A 437 8.86 50.00 -13.83
CA TYR A 437 8.95 51.31 -14.50
C TYR A 437 7.84 51.40 -15.55
N SER A 438 6.59 51.53 -15.10
CA SER A 438 5.52 52.13 -15.90
C SER A 438 4.25 52.33 -15.08
N ALA A 439 4.23 53.38 -14.26
CA ALA A 439 3.00 54.09 -13.93
C ALA A 439 3.14 55.54 -14.43
N PRO A 440 2.12 56.12 -15.10
CA PRO A 440 2.21 57.48 -15.62
C PRO A 440 2.34 58.48 -14.48
N GLN A 441 3.31 59.39 -14.59
CA GLN A 441 3.42 60.55 -13.72
C GLN A 441 2.18 61.43 -13.88
N HIS A 442 1.28 61.40 -12.89
CA HIS A 442 0.41 62.54 -12.64
C HIS A 442 1.10 63.45 -11.62
N GLN A 443 1.71 64.51 -12.15
CA GLN A 443 2.14 65.69 -11.42
C GLN A 443 1.01 66.17 -10.49
N GLN A 444 1.34 66.29 -9.20
CA GLN A 444 0.63 67.20 -8.30
C GLN A 444 0.85 68.63 -8.79
N LEU A 445 -0.23 69.32 -9.13
CA LEU A 445 -0.30 70.78 -9.15
C LEU A 445 -1.31 71.21 -8.10
N HIS A 446 -0.82 72.04 -7.18
CA HIS A 446 -1.53 72.74 -6.13
C HIS A 446 -2.59 73.71 -6.67
N HIS A 447 -3.70 73.86 -5.92
CA HIS A 447 -4.46 75.10 -5.59
C HIS A 447 -5.87 74.66 -5.16
N GLU A 448 -6.19 74.69 -3.87
CA GLU A 448 -6.77 75.81 -3.11
C GLU A 448 -8.30 75.72 -2.97
N SER A 449 -8.74 76.21 -1.81
CA SER A 449 -10.06 76.16 -1.18
C SER A 449 -11.23 76.71 -2.00
N ASN A 450 -12.44 76.17 -1.83
CA ASN A 450 -13.51 76.81 -1.03
C ASN A 450 -14.90 76.17 -1.19
N ALA A 451 -15.61 76.12 -0.05
CA ALA A 451 -17.02 76.41 0.19
C ALA A 451 -18.15 75.87 -0.72
N GLY A 452 -19.05 75.10 -0.08
CA GLY A 452 -20.47 75.47 -0.03
C GLY A 452 -21.46 74.71 -0.94
N PRO A 453 -22.69 74.42 -0.46
CA PRO A 453 -23.62 73.43 -1.03
C PRO A 453 -24.67 74.07 -1.96
N VAL A 454 -25.46 73.27 -2.71
CA VAL A 454 -26.90 73.52 -2.99
C VAL A 454 -27.59 72.35 -3.73
N GLN A 455 -28.70 71.97 -3.10
CA GLN A 455 -29.98 71.36 -3.49
C GLN A 455 -30.34 70.87 -4.91
N ALA A 456 -31.06 69.73 -4.87
CA ALA A 456 -32.39 69.43 -5.45
C ALA A 456 -32.64 69.43 -6.97
N GLY A 457 -33.20 68.31 -7.43
CA GLY A 457 -33.93 68.20 -8.69
C GLY A 457 -34.75 66.91 -8.76
N LYS A 458 -36.05 67.01 -8.45
CA LYS A 458 -37.09 65.99 -8.66
C LYS A 458 -37.25 65.67 -10.16
N GLY A 459 -37.68 64.45 -10.47
CA GLY A 459 -38.21 64.07 -11.77
C GLY A 459 -38.81 62.67 -11.73
N ALA A 460 -40.07 62.57 -11.32
CA ALA A 460 -40.92 61.41 -11.54
C ALA A 460 -41.36 61.36 -13.01
N ASP A 461 -41.49 60.16 -13.58
CA ASP A 461 -42.77 59.53 -13.93
C ASP A 461 -42.72 58.58 -15.15
N VAL A 462 -43.31 57.40 -14.91
CA VAL A 462 -44.27 56.66 -15.75
C VAL A 462 -43.79 55.95 -17.03
N GLY A 463 -44.07 54.63 -17.06
CA GLY A 463 -44.79 54.05 -18.20
C GLY A 463 -44.60 52.56 -18.49
N SER A 464 -45.65 51.77 -18.25
CA SER A 464 -45.98 50.42 -18.77
C SER A 464 -45.07 49.24 -18.36
N ASN A 465 -45.53 48.13 -17.78
CA ASN A 465 -46.85 47.49 -17.67
C ASN A 465 -46.96 46.64 -16.39
#